data_AF-A0A9E6NNE1-F1
#
_entry.id   AF-A0A9E6NNE1-F1
#
_cell.length_a   1.000
_cell.length_b   1.000
_cell.length_c   1.000
_cell.angle_alpha   90.00
_cell.angle_beta   90.00
_cell.angle_gamma   90.00
#
_symmetry.space_group_name_H-M   'P 1'
#
loop_
_entity.id
_entity.type
_entity.pdbx_description
1 polymer ?
#
loop_
_entity_poly.entity_id
_entity_poly.type
_entity_poly.pdbx_seq_one_letter_code
_entity_poly.pdbx_strand_id
1 'polypeptide(L)'
;MALAKTNNQTFTAHLYLDGRPVVLNQLRLQQALRDLRITKAEKLDAEVGLADSRVPSFITLADHDDDTPLLLKFVPKGDVYAISLVLAGIFDGARLFIEDKTHNLLASTRAPEQYFSISKSGASKASFSDIESGPAYLELIREPDDKPLYRHISSGMSTFLDVDPNRTGHNAFNHKPAIFVIKVIQ
;
A
#
# COMPACT_ATOMS: atom_id res chain seq x y z
N MET A 1 24.82 -25.56 -1.78
CA MET A 1 24.76 -24.09 -1.78
C MET A 1 23.67 -23.71 -2.78
N ALA A 2 22.56 -23.13 -2.31
CA ALA A 2 21.51 -22.64 -3.21
C ALA A 2 22.03 -21.38 -3.92
N LEU A 3 21.91 -21.31 -5.25
CA LEU A 3 22.13 -20.06 -5.96
C LEU A 3 21.19 -19.01 -5.37
N ALA A 4 21.74 -17.91 -4.87
CA ALA A 4 20.93 -16.76 -4.51
C ALA A 4 20.17 -16.34 -5.78
N LYS A 5 18.84 -16.50 -5.78
CA LYS A 5 17.98 -15.91 -6.81
C LYS A 5 18.12 -14.40 -6.65
N THR A 6 19.01 -13.77 -7.41
CA THR A 6 19.15 -12.32 -7.38
C THR A 6 17.91 -11.71 -8.02
N ASN A 7 17.15 -10.95 -7.24
CA ASN A 7 15.99 -10.22 -7.72
C ASN A 7 16.50 -9.10 -8.63
N ASN A 8 16.31 -9.22 -9.94
CA ASN A 8 16.82 -8.24 -10.91
C ASN A 8 15.74 -7.70 -11.86
N GLN A 9 14.52 -8.21 -11.76
CA GLN A 9 13.42 -7.81 -12.62
C GLN A 9 12.54 -6.75 -11.95
N THR A 10 12.43 -5.60 -12.61
CA THR A 10 11.42 -4.60 -12.28
C THR A 10 10.08 -5.06 -12.84
N PHE A 11 9.02 -4.88 -12.07
CA PHE A 11 7.67 -5.21 -12.49
C PHE A 11 6.66 -4.21 -11.94
N THR A 12 5.45 -4.28 -12.47
CA THR A 12 4.30 -3.51 -12.02
C THR A 12 3.21 -4.44 -11.52
N ALA A 13 2.53 -4.03 -10.46
CA ALA A 13 1.45 -4.81 -9.87
C ALA A 13 0.40 -3.93 -9.22
N HIS A 14 -0.77 -4.52 -9.02
CA HIS A 14 -1.81 -4.03 -8.13
C HIS A 14 -1.76 -4.80 -6.81
N LEU A 15 -2.14 -4.12 -5.72
CA LEU A 15 -2.38 -4.74 -4.42
C LEU A 15 -3.86 -4.64 -4.08
N TYR A 16 -4.39 -5.68 -3.46
CA TYR A 16 -5.76 -5.75 -2.96
C TYR A 16 -5.75 -6.27 -1.52
N LEU A 17 -6.73 -5.89 -0.72
CA LEU A 17 -6.97 -6.46 0.60
C LEU A 17 -8.48 -6.63 0.79
N ASP A 18 -8.90 -7.79 1.27
CA ASP A 18 -10.32 -8.12 1.48
C ASP A 18 -11.19 -7.87 0.22
N GLY A 19 -10.65 -8.20 -0.95
CA GLY A 19 -11.32 -8.02 -2.24
C GLY A 19 -11.32 -6.59 -2.79
N ARG A 20 -10.86 -5.60 -2.02
CA ARG A 20 -10.83 -4.19 -2.44
C ARG A 20 -9.44 -3.74 -2.86
N PRO A 21 -9.34 -2.87 -3.88
CA PRO A 21 -8.06 -2.38 -4.34
C PRO A 21 -7.41 -1.45 -3.32
N VAL A 22 -6.07 -1.51 -3.27
CA VAL A 22 -5.26 -0.47 -2.64
C VAL A 22 -5.19 0.72 -3.58
N VAL A 23 -5.47 1.91 -3.05
CA VAL A 23 -5.54 3.17 -3.80
C VAL A 23 -4.78 4.30 -3.10
N LEU A 24 -4.43 5.32 -3.86
CA LEU A 24 -4.00 6.60 -3.30
C LEU A 24 -5.23 7.36 -2.78
N ASN A 25 -5.18 7.90 -1.57
CA ASN A 25 -6.32 8.58 -0.97
C ASN A 25 -6.78 9.81 -1.79
N GLN A 26 -5.86 10.49 -2.50
CA GLN A 26 -6.24 11.52 -3.47
C GLN A 26 -7.27 10.99 -4.49
N LEU A 27 -7.04 9.82 -5.08
CA LEU A 27 -7.93 9.23 -6.07
C LEU A 27 -9.27 8.83 -5.44
N ARG A 28 -9.23 8.27 -4.22
CA ARG A 28 -10.44 7.92 -3.46
C ARG A 28 -11.32 9.15 -3.20
N LEU A 29 -10.73 10.26 -2.73
CA LEU A 29 -11.47 11.50 -2.47
C LEU A 29 -12.00 12.14 -3.76
N GLN A 30 -11.21 12.13 -4.84
CA GLN A 30 -11.67 12.61 -6.15
C GLN A 30 -12.84 11.77 -6.68
N GLN A 31 -12.82 10.45 -6.45
CA GLN A 31 -13.89 9.55 -6.82
C GLN A 31 -15.15 9.82 -5.99
N ALA A 32 -15.01 10.00 -4.66
CA ALA A 32 -16.12 10.36 -3.80
C ALA A 32 -16.83 11.63 -4.29
N LEU A 33 -16.09 12.67 -4.71
CA LEU A 33 -16.67 13.90 -5.26
C LEU A 33 -17.41 13.74 -6.60
N ARG A 34 -17.18 12.64 -7.32
CA ARG A 34 -17.88 12.31 -8.58
C ARG A 34 -19.16 11.53 -8.35
N ASP A 35 -19.33 10.92 -7.17
CA ASP A 35 -20.55 10.18 -6.85
C ASP A 35 -21.72 11.15 -6.65
N LEU A 36 -22.78 10.93 -7.44
CA LEU A 36 -24.00 11.73 -7.46
C LEU A 36 -24.85 11.52 -6.19
N ARG A 37 -24.54 10.51 -5.38
CA ARG A 37 -25.33 10.11 -4.20
C ARG A 37 -24.74 10.56 -2.87
N ILE A 38 -23.62 11.27 -2.86
CA ILE A 38 -23.01 11.77 -1.62
C ILE A 38 -23.85 12.90 -1.00
N THR A 39 -23.82 12.97 0.32
CA THR A 39 -24.36 14.08 1.09
C THR A 39 -23.48 15.32 0.99
N LYS A 40 -24.03 16.49 1.33
CA LYS A 40 -23.26 17.75 1.37
C LYS A 40 -22.13 17.70 2.40
N ALA A 41 -22.30 16.96 3.50
CA ALA A 41 -21.27 16.80 4.52
C ALA A 41 -20.09 16.00 3.98
N GLU A 42 -20.36 14.83 3.37
CA GLU A 42 -19.32 13.98 2.76
C GLU A 42 -18.57 14.69 1.63
N LYS A 43 -19.29 15.50 0.83
CA LYS A 43 -18.68 16.35 -0.18
C LYS A 43 -17.68 17.34 0.45
N LEU A 44 -18.10 18.04 1.51
CA LEU A 44 -17.25 19.02 2.18
C LEU A 44 -16.02 18.34 2.83
N ASP A 45 -16.22 17.18 3.46
CA ASP A 45 -15.12 16.41 4.04
C ASP A 45 -14.10 15.98 2.98
N ALA A 46 -14.57 15.59 1.79
CA ALA A 46 -13.70 15.23 0.68
C ALA A 46 -12.94 16.44 0.10
N GLU A 47 -13.59 17.61 -0.02
CA GLU A 47 -12.95 18.85 -0.43
C GLU A 47 -11.87 19.31 0.58
N VAL A 48 -12.18 19.25 1.88
CA VAL A 48 -11.21 19.54 2.95
C VAL A 48 -10.03 18.56 2.90
N GLY A 49 -10.31 17.27 2.73
CA GLY A 49 -9.27 16.24 2.62
C GLY A 49 -8.35 16.42 1.42
N LEU A 50 -8.88 16.91 0.28
CA LEU A 50 -8.08 17.22 -0.91
C LEU A 50 -7.25 18.49 -0.76
N ALA A 51 -7.72 19.46 0.02
CA ALA A 51 -7.00 20.70 0.32
C ALA A 51 -5.87 20.50 1.35
N ASP A 52 -5.94 19.43 2.15
CA ASP A 52 -4.89 19.10 3.11
C ASP A 52 -3.61 18.63 2.41
N SER A 53 -2.45 19.00 2.98
CA SER A 53 -1.14 18.71 2.37
C SER A 53 -0.68 17.26 2.54
N ARG A 54 -1.26 16.52 3.49
CA ARG A 54 -0.87 15.18 3.90
C ARG A 54 -1.94 14.15 3.59
N VAL A 55 -3.22 14.44 3.83
CA VAL A 55 -4.35 13.51 3.63
C VAL A 55 -4.38 12.89 2.22
N PRO A 56 -4.12 13.60 1.12
CA PRO A 56 -4.11 13.00 -0.22
C PRO A 56 -3.02 11.95 -0.43
N SER A 57 -1.93 12.01 0.34
CA SER A 57 -0.74 11.17 0.17
C SER A 57 -0.86 9.78 0.78
N PHE A 58 -1.89 9.51 1.59
CA PHE A 58 -2.06 8.22 2.22
C PHE A 58 -2.31 7.11 1.20
N ILE A 59 -1.70 5.95 1.45
CA ILE A 59 -2.12 4.70 0.83
C ILE A 59 -3.26 4.11 1.66
N THR A 60 -4.37 3.81 1.01
CA THR A 60 -5.61 3.37 1.65
C THR A 60 -6.24 2.22 0.88
N LEU A 61 -7.24 1.56 1.46
CA LEU A 61 -8.19 0.79 0.68
C LEU A 61 -9.21 1.69 0.02
N ALA A 62 -9.64 1.26 -1.16
CA ALA A 62 -10.74 1.85 -1.87
C ALA A 62 -12.06 1.63 -1.12
N ASP A 63 -13.03 2.49 -1.40
CA ASP A 63 -14.33 2.39 -0.76
C ASP A 63 -15.11 1.23 -1.38
N HIS A 64 -14.92 0.94 -2.67
CA HIS A 64 -15.64 -0.09 -3.42
C HIS A 64 -14.66 -1.06 -4.11
N ASP A 65 -15.13 -2.25 -4.50
CA ASP A 65 -14.30 -3.29 -5.13
C ASP A 65 -14.03 -3.05 -6.63
N ASP A 66 -14.85 -2.24 -7.28
CA ASP A 66 -14.73 -1.82 -8.68
C ASP A 66 -13.91 -0.52 -8.88
N ASP A 67 -13.46 0.10 -7.79
CA ASP A 67 -12.57 1.25 -7.84
C ASP A 67 -11.25 0.92 -8.58
N THR A 68 -10.67 1.91 -9.26
CA THR A 68 -9.45 1.68 -10.05
C THR A 68 -8.24 1.42 -9.15
N PRO A 69 -7.57 0.27 -9.25
CA PRO A 69 -6.43 -0.07 -8.40
C PRO A 69 -5.22 0.81 -8.69
N LEU A 70 -4.44 1.12 -7.64
CA LEU A 70 -3.17 1.80 -7.80
C LEU A 70 -2.17 0.91 -8.52
N LEU A 71 -1.51 1.45 -9.55
CA LEU A 71 -0.40 0.77 -10.22
C LEU A 71 0.90 1.09 -9.48
N LEU A 72 1.54 0.05 -8.95
CA LEU A 72 2.78 0.14 -8.20
C LEU A 72 3.91 -0.49 -9.01
N LYS A 73 5.03 0.21 -9.11
CA LYS A 73 6.27 -0.27 -9.73
C LYS A 73 7.23 -0.72 -8.63
N PHE A 74 7.64 -1.97 -8.72
CA PHE A 74 8.58 -2.63 -7.81
C PHE A 74 9.95 -2.68 -8.48
N VAL A 75 10.90 -1.91 -7.96
CA VAL A 75 12.28 -1.88 -8.47
C VAL A 75 13.18 -2.65 -7.50
N PRO A 76 13.75 -3.79 -7.90
CA PRO A 76 14.53 -4.62 -6.99
C PRO A 76 15.87 -3.97 -6.64
N LYS A 77 16.29 -4.18 -5.39
CA LYS A 77 17.58 -3.81 -4.80
C LYS A 77 18.07 -4.97 -3.94
N GLY A 78 18.67 -5.99 -4.56
CA GLY A 78 19.05 -7.21 -3.86
C GLY A 78 17.84 -8.11 -3.62
N ASP A 79 17.43 -8.30 -2.38
CA ASP A 79 16.27 -9.10 -1.96
C ASP A 79 15.08 -8.24 -1.50
N VAL A 80 15.18 -6.91 -1.64
CA VAL A 80 14.16 -5.93 -1.31
C VAL A 80 13.76 -5.10 -2.54
N TYR A 81 12.72 -4.29 -2.40
CA TYR A 81 12.16 -3.45 -3.45
C TYR A 81 12.03 -2.01 -2.99
N ALA A 82 12.43 -1.07 -3.84
CA ALA A 82 11.91 0.29 -3.81
C ALA A 82 10.58 0.30 -4.58
N ILE A 83 9.53 0.85 -3.98
CA ILE A 83 8.18 0.84 -4.57
C ILE A 83 7.76 2.27 -4.89
N SER A 84 7.36 2.52 -6.13
CA SER A 84 6.87 3.82 -6.58
C SER A 84 5.52 3.72 -7.28
N LEU A 85 4.77 4.81 -7.28
CA LEU A 85 3.50 4.94 -8.00
C LEU A 85 3.77 5.15 -9.49
N VAL A 86 2.92 4.55 -10.32
CA VAL A 86 2.81 4.85 -11.76
C VAL A 86 1.46 5.55 -11.94
N LEU A 87 1.47 6.88 -11.84
CA LEU A 87 0.27 7.70 -11.82
C LEU A 87 0.53 9.05 -12.49
N ALA A 88 -0.45 9.60 -13.22
CA ALA A 88 -0.34 10.96 -13.74
C ALA A 88 -0.62 12.01 -12.65
N GLY A 89 0.10 13.13 -12.69
CA GLY A 89 -0.15 14.29 -11.82
C GLY A 89 0.89 14.44 -10.70
N ILE A 90 0.48 15.03 -9.57
CA ILE A 90 1.42 15.47 -8.53
C ILE A 90 2.15 14.34 -7.79
N PHE A 91 1.62 13.11 -7.87
CA PHE A 91 2.21 11.91 -7.30
C PHE A 91 2.90 11.03 -8.36
N ASP A 92 3.14 11.53 -9.56
CA ASP A 92 3.92 10.80 -10.56
C ASP A 92 5.33 10.48 -10.03
N GLY A 93 5.71 9.21 -10.10
CA GLY A 93 6.96 8.70 -9.56
C GLY A 93 7.08 8.78 -8.03
N ALA A 94 6.01 9.11 -7.29
CA ALA A 94 6.04 9.17 -5.84
C ALA A 94 6.42 7.81 -5.25
N ARG A 95 7.29 7.81 -4.25
CA ARG A 95 7.75 6.59 -3.58
C ARG A 95 6.86 6.28 -2.39
N LEU A 96 6.62 5.00 -2.16
CA LEU A 96 6.06 4.53 -0.90
C LEU A 96 7.08 4.71 0.21
N PHE A 97 6.65 5.24 1.33
CA PHE A 97 7.46 5.38 2.53
C PHE A 97 6.58 5.31 3.78
N ILE A 98 7.18 4.88 4.88
CA ILE A 98 6.59 4.96 6.21
C ILE A 98 7.04 6.27 6.86
N GLU A 99 6.08 7.08 7.29
CA GLU A 99 6.37 8.32 8.03
C GLU A 99 6.71 8.03 9.48
N ASP A 100 7.89 8.45 9.93
CA ASP A 100 8.45 8.09 11.23
C ASP A 100 7.57 8.43 12.43
N LYS A 101 6.84 9.55 12.39
CA LYS A 101 6.05 10.02 13.53
C LYS A 101 4.76 9.23 13.72
N THR A 102 4.12 8.86 12.62
CA THR A 102 2.77 8.30 12.67
C THR A 102 2.71 6.86 12.21
N HIS A 103 3.82 6.33 11.69
CA HIS A 103 3.96 5.00 11.14
C HIS A 103 3.10 4.72 9.90
N ASN A 104 2.41 5.72 9.34
CA ASN A 104 1.54 5.52 8.18
C ASN A 104 2.34 5.33 6.89
N LEU A 105 1.82 4.46 6.03
CA LEU A 105 2.27 4.32 4.64
C LEU A 105 1.70 5.45 3.78
N LEU A 106 2.60 6.24 3.20
CA LEU A 106 2.28 7.38 2.36
C LEU A 106 3.06 7.32 1.05
N ALA A 107 2.65 8.12 0.08
CA ALA A 107 3.34 8.36 -1.17
C ALA A 107 3.97 9.75 -1.17
N SER A 108 5.23 9.89 -1.58
CA SER A 108 5.85 11.21 -1.74
C SER A 108 6.93 11.20 -2.81
N THR A 109 6.98 12.27 -3.62
CA THR A 109 8.05 12.52 -4.60
C THR A 109 9.34 13.03 -3.95
N ARG A 110 9.29 13.40 -2.66
CA ARG A 110 10.41 13.97 -1.90
C ARG A 110 10.90 13.08 -0.76
N ALA A 111 10.21 11.96 -0.49
CA ALA A 111 10.61 11.05 0.56
C ALA A 111 11.94 10.37 0.22
N PRO A 112 12.78 10.10 1.24
CA PRO A 112 13.94 9.24 1.05
C PRO A 112 13.49 7.87 0.56
N GLU A 113 14.37 7.20 -0.18
CA GLU A 113 14.11 5.83 -0.61
C GLU A 113 14.02 4.91 0.60
N GLN A 114 12.90 4.21 0.73
CA GLN A 114 12.68 3.14 1.69
C GLN A 114 12.47 1.84 0.93
N TYR A 115 12.82 0.73 1.58
CA TYR A 115 12.77 -0.58 0.97
C TYR A 115 11.77 -1.48 1.66
N PHE A 116 11.19 -2.36 0.86
CA PHE A 116 10.22 -3.33 1.32
C PHE A 116 10.60 -4.71 0.80
N SER A 117 10.51 -5.73 1.64
CA SER A 117 10.53 -7.12 1.21
C SER A 117 9.10 -7.65 1.08
N ILE A 118 8.96 -8.71 0.29
CA ILE A 118 7.71 -9.42 0.08
C ILE A 118 7.83 -10.78 0.76
N SER A 119 6.96 -11.08 1.71
CA SER A 119 6.87 -12.40 2.31
C SER A 119 5.61 -13.12 1.81
N LYS A 120 5.73 -14.38 1.42
CA LYS A 120 4.61 -15.24 1.04
C LYS A 120 4.86 -16.67 1.52
N SER A 121 3.82 -17.52 1.44
CA SER A 121 3.99 -18.95 1.73
C SER A 121 5.11 -19.55 0.88
N GLY A 122 6.12 -20.11 1.56
CA GLY A 122 7.30 -20.71 0.93
C GLY A 122 8.47 -19.77 0.60
N ALA A 123 8.34 -18.44 0.81
CA ALA A 123 9.43 -17.48 0.56
C ALA A 123 9.30 -16.22 1.44
N SER A 124 10.24 -15.98 2.34
CA SER A 124 10.26 -14.79 3.22
C SER A 124 10.70 -13.51 2.50
N LYS A 125 11.47 -13.63 1.41
CA LYS A 125 11.88 -12.54 0.52
C LYS A 125 11.64 -12.95 -0.93
N ALA A 126 10.38 -12.95 -1.31
CA ALA A 126 9.92 -13.36 -2.63
C ALA A 126 10.45 -12.43 -3.72
N SER A 127 10.87 -13.04 -4.81
CA SER A 127 11.26 -12.39 -6.06
C SER A 127 10.09 -12.33 -7.05
N PHE A 128 10.30 -11.63 -8.16
CA PHE A 128 9.33 -11.62 -9.27
C PHE A 128 8.93 -13.04 -9.73
N SER A 129 9.91 -13.95 -9.85
CA SER A 129 9.68 -15.34 -10.27
C SER A 129 8.76 -16.13 -9.33
N ASP A 130 8.61 -15.67 -8.09
CA ASP A 130 7.75 -16.34 -7.11
C ASP A 130 6.30 -15.83 -7.19
N ILE A 131 6.03 -14.76 -7.95
CA ILE A 131 4.71 -14.10 -8.07
C ILE A 131 4.21 -13.93 -9.52
N GLU A 132 5.02 -14.20 -10.54
CA GLU A 132 4.66 -14.00 -11.96
C GLU A 132 3.53 -14.93 -12.45
N SER A 133 3.31 -16.06 -11.80
CA SER A 133 2.35 -17.09 -12.23
C SER A 133 0.86 -16.74 -11.98
N GLY A 134 0.57 -15.56 -11.42
CA GLY A 134 -0.79 -15.09 -11.17
C GLY A 134 -0.96 -14.45 -9.80
N PRO A 135 -2.22 -14.15 -9.38
CA PRO A 135 -2.48 -13.54 -8.09
C PRO A 135 -1.90 -14.36 -6.93
N ALA A 136 -1.23 -13.69 -5.99
CA ALA A 136 -0.61 -14.33 -4.85
C ALA A 136 -0.87 -13.57 -3.54
N TYR A 137 -1.05 -14.30 -2.45
CA TYR A 137 -1.10 -13.70 -1.11
C TYR A 137 0.31 -13.37 -0.62
N LEU A 138 0.50 -12.18 -0.08
CA LEU A 138 1.75 -11.72 0.49
C LEU A 138 1.57 -10.76 1.67
N GLU A 139 2.62 -10.63 2.46
CA GLU A 139 2.83 -9.52 3.39
C GLU A 139 3.90 -8.59 2.81
N LEU A 140 3.69 -7.29 2.98
CA LEU A 140 4.69 -6.28 2.66
C LEU A 140 5.40 -5.89 3.95
N ILE A 141 6.73 -5.97 3.96
CA ILE A 141 7.56 -5.79 5.16
C ILE A 141 8.49 -4.62 4.93
N ARG A 142 8.48 -3.62 5.82
CA ARG A 142 9.44 -2.51 5.83
C ARG A 142 10.80 -3.03 6.29
N GLU A 143 11.81 -2.74 5.49
CA GLU A 143 13.20 -3.11 5.75
C GLU A 143 14.02 -1.87 6.19
N PRO A 144 15.07 -2.04 7.02
CA PRO A 144 15.63 -3.30 7.51
C PRO A 144 15.00 -3.82 8.82
N ASP A 145 13.99 -3.13 9.35
CA ASP A 145 13.42 -3.40 10.68
C ASP A 145 12.53 -4.65 10.77
N ASP A 146 12.31 -5.35 9.65
CA ASP A 146 11.43 -6.53 9.53
C ASP A 146 10.00 -6.25 10.06
N LYS A 147 9.47 -5.05 9.76
CA LYS A 147 8.16 -4.61 10.23
C LYS A 147 7.08 -4.84 9.16
N PRO A 148 6.16 -5.80 9.33
CA PRO A 148 5.07 -5.97 8.39
C PRO A 148 4.09 -4.80 8.46
N LEU A 149 3.35 -4.59 7.37
CA LEU A 149 2.26 -3.63 7.35
C LEU A 149 1.01 -4.20 8.03
N TYR A 150 0.34 -3.36 8.81
CA TYR A 150 -0.93 -3.62 9.47
C TYR A 150 -2.00 -2.71 8.89
N ARG A 151 -3.22 -3.23 8.74
CA ARG A 151 -4.38 -2.41 8.42
C ARG A 151 -4.84 -1.68 9.68
N HIS A 152 -5.11 -0.39 9.53
CA HIS A 152 -5.72 0.43 10.58
C HIS A 152 -6.94 1.14 10.04
N ILE A 153 -8.02 1.09 10.82
CA ILE A 153 -9.29 1.71 10.46
C ILE A 153 -9.53 2.83 11.44
N SER A 154 -9.58 4.06 10.93
CA SER A 154 -9.89 5.25 11.72
C SER A 154 -10.79 6.17 10.93
N SER A 155 -11.86 6.65 11.56
CA SER A 155 -12.85 7.54 10.95
C SER A 155 -13.36 7.04 9.58
N GLY A 156 -13.58 5.74 9.45
CA GLY A 156 -14.04 5.10 8.22
C GLY A 156 -12.96 4.86 7.14
N MET A 157 -11.77 5.43 7.28
CA MET A 157 -10.65 5.25 6.36
C MET A 157 -9.79 4.05 6.77
N SER A 158 -9.39 3.22 5.80
CA SER A 158 -8.49 2.08 6.01
C SER A 158 -7.07 2.38 5.55
N THR A 159 -6.20 2.81 6.45
CA THR A 159 -4.77 3.07 6.18
C THR A 159 -3.90 1.86 6.52
N PHE A 160 -2.60 1.97 6.21
CA PHE A 160 -1.60 0.95 6.55
C PHE A 160 -0.49 1.55 7.42
N LEU A 161 -0.01 0.80 8.40
CA LEU A 161 1.11 1.20 9.26
C LEU A 161 2.15 0.09 9.41
N ASP A 162 3.39 0.42 9.74
CA ASP A 162 4.43 -0.56 10.10
C ASP A 162 4.45 -0.93 11.60
N VAL A 163 3.41 -0.54 12.34
CA VAL A 163 3.22 -0.88 13.75
C VAL A 163 1.82 -1.41 13.96
N ASP A 164 1.68 -2.36 14.89
CA ASP A 164 0.38 -2.86 15.30
C ASP A 164 -0.47 -1.71 15.90
N PRO A 165 -1.62 -1.36 15.30
CA PRO A 165 -2.50 -0.32 15.81
C PRO A 165 -3.19 -0.72 17.12
N ASN A 166 -3.26 -2.01 17.45
CA ASN A 166 -3.97 -2.54 18.63
C ASN A 166 -2.99 -2.99 19.71
N ARG A 167 -2.26 -2.05 20.35
CA ARG A 167 -1.27 -2.37 21.40
C ARG A 167 -1.83 -2.90 22.72
N THR A 168 -3.15 -2.91 22.91
CA THR A 168 -3.80 -3.18 24.21
C THR A 168 -3.90 -4.66 24.56
N GLY A 169 -3.48 -5.58 23.69
CA GLY A 169 -3.37 -7.02 24.01
C GLY A 169 -4.70 -7.72 24.32
N HIS A 170 -5.84 -7.09 24.05
CA HIS A 170 -7.14 -7.75 24.10
C HIS A 170 -7.25 -8.70 22.91
N ASN A 171 -6.99 -9.99 23.15
CA ASN A 171 -7.00 -11.14 22.23
C ASN A 171 -8.21 -11.27 21.25
N ALA A 172 -9.20 -10.38 21.30
CA ALA A 172 -10.39 -10.39 20.44
C ALA A 172 -10.16 -9.78 19.05
N PHE A 173 -9.14 -8.94 18.86
CA PHE A 173 -8.76 -8.39 17.56
C PHE A 173 -7.38 -8.89 17.19
N ASN A 174 -7.33 -10.05 16.52
CA ASN A 174 -6.10 -10.66 16.03
C ASN A 174 -5.16 -9.62 15.38
N HIS A 175 -3.97 -9.45 15.98
CA HIS A 175 -2.87 -8.55 15.64
C HIS A 175 -2.15 -8.96 14.34
N LYS A 176 -2.90 -9.27 13.29
CA LYS A 176 -2.34 -9.89 12.09
C LYS A 176 -1.85 -8.83 11.10
N PRO A 177 -0.66 -9.01 10.53
CA PRO A 177 -0.24 -8.33 9.32
C PRO A 177 -1.33 -8.33 8.24
N ALA A 178 -1.35 -7.28 7.43
CA ALA A 178 -2.16 -7.20 6.24
C ALA A 178 -1.66 -8.21 5.20
N ILE A 179 -2.51 -9.18 4.85
CA ILE A 179 -2.22 -10.17 3.81
C ILE A 179 -2.81 -9.65 2.50
N PHE A 180 -1.99 -8.99 1.70
CA PHE A 180 -2.39 -8.46 0.40
C PHE A 180 -2.48 -9.58 -0.64
N VAL A 181 -3.36 -9.40 -1.61
CA VAL A 181 -3.28 -10.10 -2.89
C VAL A 181 -2.53 -9.21 -3.86
N ILE A 182 -1.39 -9.67 -4.36
CA ILE A 182 -0.68 -9.03 -5.47
C ILE A 182 -1.16 -9.59 -6.79
N LYS A 183 -1.36 -8.72 -7.79
CA LYS A 183 -1.62 -9.10 -9.18
C LYS A 183 -0.62 -8.38 -10.06
N VAL A 184 0.36 -9.13 -10.58
CA VAL A 184 1.34 -8.64 -11.55
C VAL A 184 0.64 -8.27 -12.86
N ILE A 185 1.05 -7.15 -13.46
CA ILE A 185 0.47 -6.63 -14.70
C ILE A 185 1.48 -6.75 -15.84
N GLN A 186 2.71 -6.28 -15.65
CA GLN A 186 3.82 -6.31 -16.61
C GLN A 186 5.17 -6.24 -15.89
#